data_AF-A0A9W7MA21-F1
#
_entry.id   AF-A0A9W7MA21-F1
#
_cell.length_a   1.000
_cell.length_b   1.000
_cell.length_c   1.000
_cell.angle_alpha   90.00
_cell.angle_beta   90.00
_cell.angle_gamma   90.00
#
_symmetry.space_group_name_H-M   'P 1'
#
loop_
_entity.id
_entity.type
_entity.pdbx_description
1 polymer ?
#
loop_
_entity_poly.entity_id
_entity_poly.type
_entity_poly.pdbx_seq_one_letter_code
_entity_poly.pdbx_strand_id
1 'polypeptide(L)'
;MSGQFRKKIERKLRIRGYGLKMDGLEEILSFVNRFQDAEDEAIDLLLDHLDHQSLKSSIIDKEAVHPVIRLLLEAEAAEEESPPSLSSIRVVDAFLVPKFRYDPIKKHFFQHTGSLPIHGEASAKASLYRDRFSLLFQRVSRDQHFIKPAFDTDVETSQSCQLSTIQSLVGQRGRRWVMGVISQLEDGHFYLEDLTAAVEIDFSKAISFC
;
A
#
# COMPACT_ATOMS: atom_id res chain seq x y z
N MET A 1 34.16 -17.44 24.48
CA MET A 1 33.12 -16.71 23.72
C MET A 1 32.79 -17.38 22.37
N SER A 2 33.75 -17.69 21.47
CA SER A 2 33.41 -18.11 20.10
C SER A 2 32.81 -19.52 19.91
N GLY A 3 33.10 -20.50 20.79
CA GLY A 3 32.65 -21.88 20.60
C GLY A 3 31.15 -22.13 20.82
N GLN A 4 30.52 -21.40 21.74
CA GLN A 4 29.06 -21.46 21.96
C GLN A 4 28.31 -20.76 20.82
N PHE A 5 28.89 -19.68 20.32
CA PHE A 5 28.31 -18.86 19.25
C PHE A 5 28.28 -19.59 17.90
N ARG A 6 29.36 -20.29 17.54
CA ARG A 6 29.42 -21.17 16.37
C ARG A 6 28.30 -22.21 16.36
N LYS A 7 28.12 -22.92 17.49
CA LYS A 7 27.05 -23.90 17.65
C LYS A 7 25.66 -23.30 17.53
N LYS A 8 25.49 -22.03 17.90
CA LYS A 8 24.22 -21.30 17.81
C LYS A 8 23.86 -21.00 16.35
N ILE A 9 24.82 -20.50 15.57
CA ILE A 9 24.67 -20.26 14.12
C ILE A 9 24.33 -21.57 13.39
N GLU A 10 25.11 -22.62 13.63
CA GLU A 10 24.88 -23.95 13.03
C GLU A 10 23.49 -24.49 13.39
N ARG A 11 23.04 -24.30 14.63
CA ARG A 11 21.69 -24.72 15.05
C ARG A 11 20.60 -23.93 14.33
N LYS A 12 20.71 -22.61 14.23
CA LYS A 12 19.71 -21.76 13.56
C LYS A 12 19.61 -22.09 12.06
N LEU A 13 20.73 -22.28 11.38
CA LEU A 13 20.76 -22.71 9.97
C LEU A 13 20.19 -24.11 9.78
N ARG A 14 20.51 -25.05 10.67
CA ARG A 14 19.97 -26.41 10.61
C ARG A 14 18.45 -26.45 10.80
N ILE A 15 17.89 -25.58 11.64
CA ILE A 15 16.43 -25.45 11.80
C ILE A 15 15.76 -25.00 10.50
N ARG A 16 16.43 -24.13 9.73
CA ARG A 16 15.96 -23.66 8.41
C ARG A 16 16.29 -24.62 7.25
N GLY A 17 16.90 -25.78 7.54
CA GLY A 17 17.21 -26.79 6.53
C GLY A 17 18.48 -26.54 5.72
N TYR A 18 19.39 -25.69 6.22
CA TYR A 18 20.67 -25.40 5.58
C TYR A 18 21.84 -26.13 6.25
N GLY A 19 22.78 -26.61 5.42
CA GLY A 19 24.11 -27.00 5.85
C GLY A 19 25.08 -25.81 5.73
N LEU A 20 26.08 -25.72 6.61
CA LEU A 20 27.04 -24.62 6.62
C LEU A 20 28.46 -25.16 6.44
N LYS A 21 29.22 -24.60 5.49
CA LYS A 21 30.65 -24.86 5.35
C LYS A 21 31.47 -23.92 6.25
N MET A 22 32.72 -24.30 6.53
CA MET A 22 33.62 -23.55 7.43
C MET A 22 33.92 -22.12 6.95
N ASP A 23 34.08 -21.94 5.65
CA ASP A 23 34.29 -20.65 4.99
C ASP A 23 33.07 -19.72 5.13
N GLY A 24 31.86 -20.24 4.96
CA GLY A 24 30.61 -19.51 5.22
C GLY A 24 30.45 -19.15 6.70
N LEU A 25 30.82 -20.06 7.62
CA LEU A 25 30.78 -19.80 9.06
C LEU A 25 31.72 -18.67 9.46
N GLU A 26 32.95 -18.65 8.94
CA GLU A 26 33.92 -17.59 9.22
C GLU A 26 33.43 -16.22 8.73
N GLU A 27 32.80 -16.16 7.56
CA GLU A 27 32.23 -14.93 7.02
C GLU A 27 31.08 -14.41 7.91
N ILE A 28 30.14 -15.28 8.31
CA ILE A 28 29.04 -14.91 9.21
C ILE A 28 29.59 -14.41 10.55
N LEU A 29 30.58 -15.10 11.14
CA LEU A 29 31.20 -14.66 12.39
C LEU A 29 31.86 -13.28 12.24
N SER A 30 32.51 -13.01 11.12
CA SER A 30 33.15 -11.72 10.86
C SER A 30 32.14 -10.57 10.79
N PHE A 31 30.94 -10.84 10.26
CA PHE A 31 29.83 -9.89 10.20
C PHE A 31 29.20 -9.67 11.57
N VAL A 32 28.84 -10.75 12.28
CA VAL A 32 28.11 -10.65 13.55
C VAL A 32 28.96 -10.02 14.67
N ASN A 33 30.29 -10.24 14.66
CA ASN A 33 31.20 -9.59 15.62
C ASN A 33 31.20 -8.05 15.54
N ARG A 34 30.63 -7.45 14.48
CA ARG A 34 30.44 -6.00 14.37
C ARG A 34 29.31 -5.49 15.27
N PHE A 35 28.37 -6.36 15.66
CA PHE A 35 27.16 -6.03 16.42
C PHE A 35 27.20 -6.65 17.83
N GLN A 36 28.16 -6.22 18.66
CA GLN A 36 28.45 -6.84 19.96
C GLN A 36 27.24 -6.93 20.92
N ASP A 37 26.27 -6.01 20.80
CA ASP A 37 25.07 -5.98 21.65
C ASP A 37 23.81 -6.57 20.97
N ALA A 38 23.86 -6.86 19.67
CA ALA A 38 22.71 -7.29 18.86
C ALA A 38 23.03 -8.55 18.01
N GLU A 39 23.93 -9.38 18.50
CA GLU A 39 24.46 -10.54 17.77
C GLU A 39 23.36 -11.50 17.29
N ASP A 40 22.32 -11.72 18.11
CA ASP A 40 21.21 -12.63 17.78
C ASP A 40 20.30 -12.08 16.68
N GLU A 41 20.03 -10.79 16.73
CA GLU A 41 19.19 -10.08 15.78
C GLU A 41 19.91 -9.99 14.42
N ALA A 42 21.22 -9.73 14.44
CA ALA A 42 22.06 -9.75 13.24
C ALA A 42 22.07 -11.13 12.57
N ILE A 43 22.11 -12.22 13.35
CA ILE A 43 21.99 -13.58 12.80
C ILE A 43 20.60 -13.79 12.18
N ASP A 44 19.52 -13.47 12.89
CA ASP A 44 18.17 -13.71 12.36
C ASP A 44 17.89 -12.89 11.09
N LEU A 45 18.32 -11.63 11.06
CA LEU A 45 18.22 -10.78 9.88
C LEU A 45 18.99 -11.33 8.68
N LEU A 46 20.22 -11.80 8.89
CA LEU A 46 21.04 -12.41 7.83
C LEU A 46 20.37 -13.67 7.29
N LEU A 47 19.82 -14.51 8.16
CA LEU A 47 19.13 -15.74 7.75
C LEU A 47 17.84 -15.44 6.99
N ASP A 48 17.07 -14.43 7.38
CA ASP A 48 15.85 -14.03 6.68
C ASP A 48 16.17 -13.56 5.24
N HIS A 49 17.26 -12.82 5.07
CA HIS A 49 17.71 -12.42 3.73
C HIS A 49 18.26 -13.59 2.90
N LEU A 50 18.87 -14.59 3.53
CA LEU A 50 19.27 -15.82 2.85
C LEU A 50 18.06 -16.63 2.35
N ASP A 51 16.97 -16.68 3.13
CA ASP A 51 15.72 -17.36 2.73
C ASP A 51 15.06 -16.67 1.52
N HIS A 52 15.20 -15.34 1.42
CA HIS A 52 14.70 -14.56 0.28
C HIS A 52 15.55 -14.69 -0.98
N GLN A 53 16.81 -15.12 -0.86
CA GLN A 53 17.63 -15.41 -2.04
C GLN A 53 17.33 -16.81 -2.59
N SER A 54 17.17 -16.91 -3.91
CA SER A 54 17.07 -18.22 -4.58
C SER A 54 18.43 -18.92 -4.54
N LEU A 55 18.71 -19.63 -3.45
CA LEU A 55 19.97 -20.35 -3.27
C LEU A 55 20.05 -21.52 -4.25
N LYS A 56 21.23 -21.68 -4.88
CA LYS A 56 21.50 -22.78 -5.83
C LYS A 56 21.62 -24.13 -5.14
N SER A 57 21.90 -24.15 -3.83
CA SER A 57 22.04 -25.35 -3.04
C SER A 57 21.64 -25.10 -1.58
N SER A 58 21.28 -26.17 -0.86
CA SER A 58 21.01 -26.15 0.59
C SER A 58 22.29 -26.08 1.44
N ILE A 59 23.47 -26.09 0.80
CA ILE A 59 24.77 -25.89 1.47
C ILE A 59 25.20 -24.43 1.29
N ILE A 60 25.39 -23.75 2.42
CA ILE A 60 25.80 -22.35 2.52
C ILE A 60 27.33 -22.29 2.61
N ASP A 61 27.95 -21.67 1.61
CA ASP A 61 29.37 -21.34 1.54
C ASP A 61 29.58 -19.82 1.50
N LYS A 62 30.84 -19.39 1.44
CA LYS A 62 31.17 -17.96 1.46
C LYS A 62 30.48 -17.21 0.32
N GLU A 63 30.40 -17.79 -0.87
CA GLU A 63 29.78 -17.20 -2.05
C GLU A 63 28.27 -16.99 -1.88
N ALA A 64 27.59 -17.84 -1.11
CA ALA A 64 26.18 -17.68 -0.78
C ALA A 64 25.94 -16.56 0.25
N VAL A 65 26.82 -16.41 1.24
CA VAL A 65 26.64 -15.44 2.34
C VAL A 65 27.13 -14.05 1.96
N HIS A 66 28.24 -13.96 1.22
CA HIS A 66 28.91 -12.70 0.92
C HIS A 66 28.02 -11.63 0.26
N PRO A 67 27.14 -11.94 -0.71
CA PRO A 67 26.21 -10.96 -1.28
C PRO A 67 25.20 -10.44 -0.25
N VAL A 68 24.73 -11.29 0.66
CA VAL A 68 23.79 -10.91 1.72
C VAL A 68 24.46 -10.00 2.72
N ILE A 69 25.65 -10.36 3.20
CA ILE A 69 26.43 -9.53 4.13
C ILE A 69 26.72 -8.17 3.48
N ARG A 70 27.13 -8.15 2.21
CA ARG A 70 27.41 -6.89 1.51
C ARG A 70 26.18 -5.99 1.45
N LEU A 71 25.01 -6.52 1.14
CA LEU A 71 23.75 -5.77 1.11
C LEU A 71 23.43 -5.20 2.50
N LEU A 72 23.57 -6.01 3.56
CA LEU A 72 23.32 -5.57 4.93
C LEU A 72 24.28 -4.47 5.38
N LEU A 73 25.56 -4.57 5.01
CA LEU A 73 26.57 -3.55 5.30
C LEU A 73 26.38 -2.27 4.48
N GLU A 74 25.94 -2.38 3.22
CA GLU A 74 25.59 -1.21 2.39
C GLU A 74 24.35 -0.50 2.97
N ALA A 75 23.38 -1.25 3.51
CA ALA A 75 22.21 -0.70 4.20
C ALA A 75 22.60 -0.01 5.52
N GLU A 76 23.48 -0.61 6.31
CA GLU A 76 24.03 -0.01 7.53
C GLU A 76 24.81 1.28 7.23
N ALA A 77 25.68 1.27 6.22
CA ALA A 77 26.42 2.46 5.81
C ALA A 77 25.50 3.55 5.23
N ALA A 78 24.41 3.17 4.56
CA ALA A 78 23.38 4.11 4.12
C ALA A 78 22.54 4.66 5.30
N GLU A 79 22.39 3.91 6.39
CA GLU A 79 21.84 4.40 7.65
C GLU A 79 22.80 5.36 8.39
N GLU A 80 24.12 5.13 8.34
CA GLU A 80 25.10 6.09 8.88
C GLU A 80 25.19 7.40 8.07
N GLU A 81 24.88 7.38 6.78
CA GLU A 81 24.69 8.60 5.96
C GLU A 81 23.28 9.23 6.11
N SER A 82 22.42 8.68 6.97
CA SER A 82 21.11 9.24 7.31
C SER A 82 21.15 9.99 8.66
N PRO A 83 20.47 11.15 8.79
CA PRO A 83 20.66 12.07 9.91
C PRO A 83 20.16 11.48 11.25
N PRO A 84 20.64 12.03 12.39
CA PRO A 84 20.61 11.35 13.68
C PRO A 84 19.18 11.26 14.22
N SER A 85 18.90 10.15 14.91
CA SER A 85 17.72 9.91 15.74
C SER A 85 16.37 9.95 15.00
N LEU A 86 15.57 8.90 15.15
CA LEU A 86 14.14 8.94 14.82
C LEU A 86 13.47 10.02 15.70
N SER A 87 13.50 11.25 15.24
CA SER A 87 12.71 12.35 15.78
C SER A 87 11.26 11.89 15.81
N SER A 88 10.61 11.97 16.98
CA SER A 88 9.21 11.60 17.15
C SER A 88 8.26 12.43 16.26
N ILE A 89 8.77 13.50 15.66
CA ILE A 89 8.10 14.37 14.71
C ILE A 89 8.90 14.40 13.42
N ARG A 90 8.27 13.95 12.32
CA ARG A 90 8.84 14.04 10.97
C ARG A 90 8.02 15.01 10.12
N VAL A 91 8.70 15.91 9.44
CA VAL A 91 8.11 16.78 8.42
C VAL A 91 8.35 16.10 7.08
N VAL A 92 7.27 15.83 6.33
CA VAL A 92 7.34 15.21 5.00
C VAL A 92 7.09 16.29 3.95
N ASP A 93 8.04 16.47 3.04
CA ASP A 93 7.90 17.35 1.89
C ASP A 93 6.78 16.83 0.98
N ALA A 94 5.85 17.72 0.61
CA ALA A 94 4.72 17.42 -0.27
C ALA A 94 5.16 16.84 -1.64
N PHE A 95 6.33 17.22 -2.15
CA PHE A 95 6.86 16.72 -3.43
C PHE A 95 7.54 15.34 -3.32
N LEU A 96 7.89 14.92 -2.10
CA LEU A 96 8.44 13.60 -1.82
C LEU A 96 7.35 12.56 -1.49
N VAL A 97 6.10 13.02 -1.27
CA VAL A 97 4.98 12.11 -0.98
C VAL A 97 4.72 11.20 -2.18
N PRO A 98 4.83 9.87 -2.04
CA PRO A 98 4.54 8.96 -3.12
C PRO A 98 3.06 9.05 -3.53
N LYS A 99 2.81 9.22 -4.82
CA LYS A 99 1.45 9.23 -5.36
C LYS A 99 0.95 7.79 -5.50
N PHE A 100 -0.21 7.50 -4.91
CA PHE A 100 -0.93 6.24 -5.10
C PHE A 100 -2.17 6.44 -5.96
N ARG A 101 -2.53 5.44 -6.75
CA ARG A 101 -3.79 5.34 -7.49
C ARG A 101 -4.58 4.13 -7.03
N TYR A 102 -5.90 4.23 -7.06
CA TYR A 102 -6.78 3.13 -6.74
C TYR A 102 -7.16 2.36 -8.00
N ASP A 103 -6.99 1.03 -7.98
CA ASP A 103 -7.50 0.14 -9.02
C ASP A 103 -8.91 -0.35 -8.61
N PRO A 104 -9.99 0.06 -9.30
CA PRO A 104 -11.35 -0.35 -8.95
C PRO A 104 -11.63 -1.84 -9.23
N ILE A 105 -10.86 -2.47 -10.12
CA ILE A 105 -11.00 -3.89 -10.47
C ILE A 105 -10.31 -4.74 -9.41
N LYS A 106 -9.03 -4.47 -9.14
CA LYS A 106 -8.24 -5.23 -8.16
C LYS A 106 -8.48 -4.79 -6.71
N LYS A 107 -9.18 -3.67 -6.51
CA LYS A 107 -9.53 -3.07 -5.22
C LYS A 107 -8.32 -2.77 -4.30
N HIS A 108 -7.14 -2.54 -4.86
CA HIS A 108 -5.95 -2.14 -4.13
C HIS A 108 -5.39 -0.80 -4.61
N PHE A 109 -4.56 -0.19 -3.78
CA PHE A 109 -3.75 0.95 -4.19
C PHE A 109 -2.45 0.47 -4.82
N PHE A 110 -1.97 1.18 -5.82
CA PHE A 110 -0.65 0.96 -6.41
C PHE A 110 0.07 2.29 -6.54
N GLN A 111 1.39 2.26 -6.35
CA GLN A 111 2.21 3.44 -6.49
C GLN A 111 2.30 3.84 -7.96
N HIS A 112 2.11 5.12 -8.23
CA HIS A 112 2.36 5.69 -9.55
C HIS A 112 3.86 5.81 -9.77
N THR A 113 4.39 5.13 -10.78
CA THR A 113 5.82 5.10 -11.13
C THR A 113 6.21 6.13 -12.19
N GLY A 114 5.25 6.93 -12.68
CA GLY A 114 5.50 7.95 -13.70
C GLY A 114 5.98 9.28 -13.12
N SER A 115 6.45 10.16 -14.01
CA SER A 115 6.83 11.53 -13.64
C SER A 115 5.62 12.33 -13.14
N LEU A 116 5.84 13.15 -12.12
CA LEU A 116 4.86 14.07 -11.55
C LEU A 116 5.32 15.52 -11.79
N PRO A 117 5.29 16.00 -13.05
CA PRO A 117 5.70 17.36 -13.36
C PRO A 117 4.74 18.37 -12.73
N ILE A 118 5.27 19.52 -12.31
CA ILE A 118 4.48 20.66 -11.81
C ILE A 118 3.52 21.14 -12.91
N HIS A 119 3.99 21.15 -14.16
CA HIS A 119 3.19 21.46 -15.34
C HIS A 119 2.67 20.15 -15.95
N GLY A 120 1.46 19.78 -15.57
CA GLY A 120 0.79 18.58 -16.08
C GLY A 120 0.15 18.79 -17.45
N GLU A 121 -0.04 17.68 -18.17
CA GLU A 121 -0.81 17.63 -19.42
C GLU A 121 -2.30 17.89 -19.17
N ALA A 122 -3.06 18.22 -20.22
CA ALA A 122 -4.51 18.41 -20.13
C ALA A 122 -5.23 17.20 -19.52
N SER A 123 -4.74 15.98 -19.79
CA SER A 123 -5.26 14.74 -19.23
C SER A 123 -5.09 14.66 -17.69
N ALA A 124 -4.07 15.31 -17.13
CA ALA A 124 -3.81 15.30 -15.69
C ALA A 124 -4.96 15.93 -14.90
N LYS A 125 -5.60 16.97 -15.45
CA LYS A 125 -6.79 17.61 -14.84
C LYS A 125 -7.95 16.61 -14.77
N ALA A 126 -8.25 15.93 -15.88
CA ALA A 126 -9.32 14.94 -15.90
C ALA A 126 -9.02 13.76 -14.96
N SER A 127 -7.79 13.25 -14.95
CA SER A 127 -7.36 12.18 -14.05
C SER A 127 -7.52 12.56 -12.57
N LEU A 128 -7.25 13.82 -12.19
CA LEU A 128 -7.43 14.28 -10.82
C LEU A 128 -8.86 14.12 -10.32
N TYR A 129 -9.86 14.51 -11.13
CA TYR A 129 -11.27 14.37 -10.75
C TYR A 129 -11.71 12.90 -10.73
N ARG A 130 -11.22 12.09 -11.68
CA ARG A 130 -11.49 10.64 -11.71
C ARG A 130 -10.91 9.94 -10.47
N ASP A 131 -9.66 10.21 -10.13
CA ASP A 131 -8.97 9.63 -8.96
C ASP A 131 -9.71 10.00 -7.66
N ARG A 132 -10.13 11.27 -7.52
CA ARG A 132 -10.93 11.75 -6.38
C ARG A 132 -12.27 11.04 -6.28
N PHE A 133 -13.01 10.94 -7.39
CA PHE A 133 -14.29 10.25 -7.43
C PHE A 133 -14.12 8.77 -7.05
N SER A 134 -13.15 8.06 -7.65
CA SER A 134 -12.92 6.64 -7.37
C SER A 134 -12.55 6.38 -5.91
N LEU A 135 -11.75 7.24 -5.28
CA LEU A 135 -11.38 7.11 -3.88
C LEU A 135 -12.59 7.30 -2.96
N LEU A 136 -13.41 8.33 -3.21
CA LEU A 136 -14.62 8.56 -2.44
C LEU A 136 -15.64 7.44 -2.66
N PHE A 137 -15.84 7.00 -3.91
CA PHE A 137 -16.77 5.94 -4.26
C PHE A 137 -16.39 4.63 -3.59
N GLN A 138 -15.10 4.31 -3.56
CA GLN A 138 -14.59 3.15 -2.82
C GLN A 138 -14.91 3.23 -1.33
N ARG A 139 -14.81 4.40 -0.69
CA ARG A 139 -15.10 4.58 0.74
C ARG A 139 -16.60 4.44 1.01
N VAL A 140 -17.44 5.16 0.25
CA VAL A 140 -18.89 5.12 0.42
C VAL A 140 -19.45 3.72 0.15
N SER A 141 -18.94 3.02 -0.87
CA SER A 141 -19.38 1.65 -1.19
C SER A 141 -19.04 0.59 -0.13
N ARG A 142 -18.16 0.92 0.83
CA ARG A 142 -17.83 0.05 1.97
C ARG A 142 -18.58 0.43 3.24
N ASP A 143 -19.36 1.51 3.22
CA ASP A 143 -20.16 1.92 4.35
C ASP A 143 -21.42 1.03 4.45
N GLN A 144 -21.79 0.67 5.68
CA GLN A 144 -22.87 -0.29 5.94
C GLN A 144 -24.23 0.15 5.38
N HIS A 145 -24.48 1.45 5.27
CA HIS A 145 -25.75 1.97 4.74
C HIS A 145 -25.88 1.77 3.22
N PHE A 146 -24.75 1.63 2.52
CA PHE A 146 -24.69 1.54 1.05
C PHE A 146 -24.33 0.12 0.56
N ILE A 147 -24.01 -0.81 1.47
CA ILE A 147 -23.72 -2.21 1.14
C ILE A 147 -25.02 -2.97 0.83
N LYS A 148 -25.02 -3.73 -0.26
CA LYS A 148 -26.10 -4.67 -0.57
C LYS A 148 -26.06 -5.83 0.44
N PRO A 149 -27.17 -6.17 1.11
CA PRO A 149 -27.23 -7.35 1.98
C PRO A 149 -26.85 -8.61 1.21
N ALA A 150 -26.02 -9.47 1.80
CA ALA A 150 -25.54 -10.70 1.17
C ALA A 150 -26.64 -11.78 1.04
N PHE A 151 -27.72 -11.66 1.82
CA PHE A 151 -28.85 -12.57 1.82
C PHE A 151 -30.15 -11.79 1.62
N ASP A 152 -31.06 -12.37 0.83
CA ASP A 152 -32.44 -11.91 0.71
C ASP A 152 -33.17 -12.29 2.00
N THR A 153 -32.96 -11.49 3.05
CA THR A 153 -33.86 -11.54 4.20
C THR A 153 -35.13 -10.81 3.78
N ASP A 154 -36.22 -11.57 3.67
CA ASP A 154 -37.57 -11.02 3.72
C ASP A 154 -37.67 -10.00 4.87
N VAL A 155 -38.58 -9.03 4.70
CA VAL A 155 -39.00 -8.02 5.68
C VAL A 155 -38.29 -6.65 5.57
N GLU A 156 -38.82 -5.81 4.67
CA GLU A 156 -39.28 -4.40 4.86
C GLU A 156 -38.44 -3.37 5.63
N THR A 157 -37.25 -3.72 6.16
CA THR A 157 -36.56 -2.94 7.21
C THR A 157 -35.13 -2.56 6.86
N SER A 158 -34.54 -3.17 5.84
CA SER A 158 -33.22 -2.80 5.33
C SER A 158 -33.40 -2.01 4.03
N GLN A 159 -33.68 -0.70 4.16
CA GLN A 159 -33.52 0.25 3.05
C GLN A 159 -32.03 0.33 2.69
N SER A 160 -31.50 -0.70 2.03
CA SER A 160 -30.14 -0.67 1.50
C SER A 160 -30.07 0.46 0.47
N CYS A 161 -29.27 1.47 0.76
CA CYS A 161 -29.13 2.65 -0.08
C CYS A 161 -28.17 2.33 -1.22
N GLN A 162 -28.52 1.37 -2.07
CA GLN A 162 -27.63 0.91 -3.12
C GLN A 162 -27.35 2.04 -4.11
N LEU A 163 -26.07 2.39 -4.24
CA LEU A 163 -25.61 3.37 -5.21
C LEU A 163 -25.84 2.87 -6.64
N SER A 164 -26.42 3.73 -7.47
CA SER A 164 -26.65 3.53 -8.90
C SER A 164 -25.83 4.53 -9.70
N THR A 165 -25.35 4.14 -10.89
CA THR A 165 -24.72 5.09 -11.82
C THR A 165 -25.79 5.94 -12.49
N ILE A 166 -25.46 7.18 -12.86
CA ILE A 166 -26.41 8.11 -13.51
C ILE A 166 -26.91 7.51 -14.82
N GLN A 167 -26.04 6.90 -15.62
CA GLN A 167 -26.44 6.26 -16.88
C GLN A 167 -27.46 5.13 -16.68
N SER A 168 -27.44 4.41 -15.55
CA SER A 168 -28.40 3.33 -15.27
C SER A 168 -29.82 3.84 -14.96
N LEU A 169 -29.97 5.14 -14.69
CA LEU A 169 -31.26 5.76 -14.35
C LEU A 169 -32.11 6.03 -15.59
N VAL A 170 -31.51 6.03 -16.78
CA VAL A 170 -32.22 6.34 -18.02
C VAL A 170 -33.37 5.33 -18.22
N GLY A 171 -34.59 5.84 -18.28
CA GLY A 171 -35.81 5.03 -18.43
C GLY A 171 -36.32 4.37 -17.14
N GLN A 172 -35.62 4.53 -16.01
CA GLN A 172 -36.10 4.07 -14.71
C GLN A 172 -36.94 5.14 -13.99
N ARG A 173 -37.86 4.70 -13.13
CA ARG A 173 -38.69 5.56 -12.29
C ARG A 173 -38.55 5.15 -10.82
N GLY A 174 -38.70 6.11 -9.91
CA GLY A 174 -38.65 5.89 -8.46
C GLY A 174 -37.43 6.52 -7.79
N ARG A 175 -37.27 6.26 -6.49
CA ARG A 175 -36.15 6.77 -5.70
C ARG A 175 -34.90 5.91 -5.92
N ARG A 176 -33.77 6.57 -6.14
CA ARG A 176 -32.45 5.96 -6.35
C ARG A 176 -31.41 6.77 -5.60
N TRP A 177 -30.36 6.08 -5.15
CA TRP A 177 -29.22 6.69 -4.49
C TRP A 177 -28.09 6.82 -5.49
N VAL A 178 -27.53 8.01 -5.61
CA VAL A 178 -26.52 8.33 -6.63
C VAL A 178 -25.40 9.08 -5.94
N MET A 179 -24.18 8.79 -6.34
CA MET A 179 -23.00 9.52 -5.93
C MET A 179 -22.43 10.24 -7.15
N GLY A 180 -22.13 11.52 -7.02
CA GLY A 180 -21.58 12.34 -8.08
C GLY A 180 -20.85 13.56 -7.55
N VAL A 181 -20.24 14.29 -8.47
CA VAL A 181 -19.68 15.62 -8.25
C VAL A 181 -20.74 16.64 -8.63
N ILE A 182 -21.00 17.60 -7.75
CA ILE A 182 -21.90 18.71 -8.07
C ILE A 182 -21.10 19.76 -8.84
N SER A 183 -21.59 20.13 -10.01
CA SER A 183 -21.04 21.21 -10.85
C SER A 183 -22.12 22.25 -11.13
N GLN A 184 -21.69 23.48 -11.34
CA GLN A 184 -22.55 24.57 -11.79
C GLN A 184 -21.94 25.10 -13.08
N LEU A 185 -22.56 24.74 -14.21
CA LEU A 185 -22.10 25.17 -15.54
C LEU A 185 -22.69 26.53 -15.90
N GLU A 186 -23.95 26.76 -15.54
CA GLU A 186 -24.70 28.00 -15.77
C GLU A 186 -25.29 28.52 -14.45
N ASP A 187 -25.54 29.83 -14.37
CA ASP A 187 -26.12 30.42 -13.17
C ASP A 187 -27.51 29.86 -12.89
N GLY A 188 -27.70 29.29 -11.69
CA GLY A 188 -28.96 28.70 -11.27
C GLY A 188 -29.20 27.24 -11.71
N HIS A 189 -28.33 26.68 -12.56
CA HIS A 189 -28.43 25.28 -13.02
C HIS A 189 -27.31 24.43 -12.42
N PHE A 190 -27.70 23.47 -11.58
CA PHE A 190 -26.78 22.53 -10.95
C PHE A 190 -26.85 21.19 -11.65
N TYR A 191 -25.69 20.55 -11.79
CA TYR A 191 -25.56 19.23 -12.37
C TYR A 191 -24.88 18.29 -11.38
N LEU A 192 -25.31 17.05 -11.37
CA LEU A 192 -24.62 15.94 -10.72
C LEU A 192 -23.92 15.11 -11.80
N GLU A 193 -22.61 14.94 -11.69
CA GLU A 193 -21.78 14.22 -12.64
C GLU A 193 -21.13 12.99 -12.00
N ASP A 194 -21.16 11.85 -12.67
CA ASP A 194 -20.38 10.67 -12.31
C ASP A 194 -19.44 10.26 -13.46
N LEU A 195 -18.81 9.09 -13.38
CA LEU A 195 -17.91 8.62 -14.45
C LEU A 195 -18.64 8.22 -15.75
N THR A 196 -19.97 8.20 -15.74
CA THR A 196 -20.83 7.68 -16.82
C THR A 196 -21.63 8.77 -17.51
N ALA A 197 -22.23 9.70 -16.75
CA ALA A 197 -23.12 10.72 -17.28
C ALA A 197 -23.26 11.92 -16.32
N ALA A 198 -23.98 12.94 -16.80
CA ALA A 198 -24.37 14.12 -16.04
C ALA A 198 -25.91 14.23 -16.03
N VAL A 199 -26.48 14.71 -14.92
CA VAL A 199 -27.91 14.99 -14.80
C VAL A 199 -28.13 16.29 -14.07
N GLU A 200 -29.06 17.11 -14.53
CA GLU A 200 -29.46 18.34 -13.85
C GLU A 200 -30.19 18.02 -12.54
N ILE A 201 -29.90 18.77 -11.47
CA ILE A 201 -30.46 18.57 -10.14
C ILE A 201 -31.08 19.85 -9.60
N ASP A 202 -32.21 19.70 -8.91
CA ASP A 202 -32.91 20.78 -8.22
C ASP A 202 -32.77 20.63 -6.70
N PHE A 203 -32.21 21.65 -6.06
CA PHE A 203 -32.02 21.71 -4.60
C PHE A 203 -33.17 22.39 -3.85
N SER A 204 -34.26 22.78 -4.51
CA SER A 204 -35.39 23.51 -3.90
C SER A 204 -36.00 22.81 -2.67
N LYS A 205 -35.88 21.49 -2.58
CA LYS A 205 -36.38 20.66 -1.46
C LYS A 205 -35.27 19.97 -0.66
N ALA A 206 -34.02 20.38 -0.85
CA ALA A 206 -32.89 19.80 -0.13
C ALA A 206 -32.89 20.27 1.32
N ILE A 207 -32.65 19.34 2.25
CA ILE A 207 -32.48 19.62 3.67
C ILE A 207 -30.99 19.53 3.97
N SER A 208 -30.43 20.58 4.56
CA SER A 208 -29.05 20.55 5.05
C SER A 208 -29.02 19.84 6.41
N PHE A 209 -28.19 18.82 6.52
CA PHE A 209 -27.83 18.22 7.80
C PHE A 209 -26.47 18.81 8.19
N CYS A 210 -26.49 19.77 9.11
CA CYS A 210 -25.29 20.31 9.77
C CYS A 210 -25.08 19.62 11.12
#